data_AF-A0A831RHW0-F1
#
_entry.id   AF-A0A831RHW0-F1
#
_cell.length_a   1.000
_cell.length_b   1.000
_cell.length_c   1.000
_cell.angle_alpha   90.00
_cell.angle_beta   90.00
_cell.angle_gamma   90.00
#
_symmetry.space_group_name_H-M   'P 1'
#
loop_
_entity.id
_entity.type
_entity.pdbx_description
1 polymer ?
#
loop_
_entity_poly.entity_id
_entity_poly.type
_entity_poly.pdbx_seq_one_letter_code
_entity_poly.pdbx_strand_id
1 'polypeptide(L)' 'GDVELVDVDGNTVYVNMTGACSGCQMASLTLGGIQQRLIEDLGEFIRVVPAGRMPRAARAGG' A
#
# COMPACT_ATOMS: atom_id res chain seq x y z
N GLY A 1 14.04 4.69 3.09
CA GLY A 1 12.62 4.76 3.49
C GLY A 1 11.95 4.08 2.35
N ASP A 2 11.62 2.82 2.54
CA ASP A 2 11.47 1.88 1.45
C ASP A 2 10.07 1.28 1.53
N VAL A 3 9.54 0.87 0.38
CA VAL A 3 8.19 0.33 0.27
C VAL A 3 8.28 -1.03 -0.37
N GLU A 4 7.79 -2.03 0.35
CA GLU A 4 7.74 -3.41 -0.10
C GLU A 4 6.29 -3.79 -0.38
N LEU A 5 6.05 -4.32 -1.57
CA LEU A 5 4.77 -4.91 -1.92
C LEU A 5 4.58 -6.21 -1.13
N VAL A 6 3.46 -6.31 -0.42
CA VAL A 6 3.10 -7.51 0.34
C VAL A 6 2.10 -8.35 -0.43
N ASP A 7 1.04 -7.72 -0.94
CA ASP A 7 -0.05 -8.42 -1.63
C ASP A 7 -0.89 -7.46 -2.50
N VAL A 8 -1.65 -8.01 -3.44
CA VAL A 8 -2.60 -7.30 -4.29
C VAL A 8 -3.93 -8.05 -4.31
N ASP A 9 -4.98 -7.45 -3.74
CA ASP A 9 -6.34 -7.97 -3.75
C ASP A 9 -7.23 -7.08 -4.63
N GLY A 10 -7.43 -7.51 -5.89
CA GLY A 10 -8.14 -6.74 -6.90
C GLY A 10 -7.51 -5.36 -7.09
N ASN A 11 -8.27 -4.30 -6.76
CA ASN A 11 -7.77 -2.91 -6.82
C ASN A 11 -7.18 -2.41 -5.48
N THR A 12 -7.00 -3.26 -4.48
CA THR A 12 -6.34 -2.91 -3.22
C THR A 12 -4.92 -3.46 -3.19
N VAL A 13 -3.94 -2.57 -3.05
CA VAL A 13 -2.52 -2.91 -2.95
C VAL A 13 -2.07 -2.77 -1.49
N TYR A 14 -1.52 -3.84 -0.94
CA TYR A 14 -0.99 -3.88 0.42
C TYR A 14 0.52 -3.72 0.40
N VAL A 15 1.01 -2.69 1.09
CA VAL A 15 2.45 -2.41 1.15
C VAL A 15 2.94 -2.32 2.59
N ASN A 16 4.17 -2.75 2.82
CA ASN A 16 4.90 -2.43 4.03
C ASN A 16 5.82 -1.26 3.75
N MET A 17 5.91 -0.33 4.71
CA MET A 17 6.88 0.75 4.65
C MET A 17 7.94 0.52 5.70
N THR A 18 9.20 0.59 5.30
CA THR A 18 10.38 0.42 6.16
C THR A 18 11.17 1.73 6.23
N GLY A 19 11.89 1.93 7.34
CA GLY A 19 12.69 3.14 7.60
C GLY A 19 11.92 4.26 8.30
N ALA A 20 12.45 5.49 8.24
CA ALA A 20 12.05 6.62 9.10
C ALA A 20 10.56 7.03 9.05
N CYS A 21 9.80 6.57 8.06
CA CYS A 21 8.37 6.85 7.93
C CYS A 21 7.47 5.65 8.32
N SER A 22 8.01 4.54 8.83
CA SER A 22 7.23 3.39 9.25
C SER A 22 6.42 3.72 10.52
N GLY A 23 5.22 4.29 10.35
CA GLY A 23 4.27 4.56 11.44
C GLY A 23 4.09 6.03 11.83
N CYS A 24 4.75 6.97 11.15
CA CYS A 24 4.56 8.41 11.39
C CYS A 24 3.40 8.98 10.56
N GLN A 25 2.80 10.10 10.96
CA GLN A 25 1.69 10.69 10.19
C GLN A 25 2.04 11.06 8.74
N MET A 26 3.31 11.35 8.45
CA MET A 26 3.81 11.55 7.09
C MET A 26 3.76 10.30 6.20
N ALA A 27 3.68 9.11 6.79
CA ALA A 27 3.50 7.85 6.07
C ALA A 27 2.28 7.92 5.11
N SER A 28 1.20 8.53 5.59
CA SER A 28 -0.04 8.68 4.84
C SER A 28 0.13 9.56 3.60
N LEU A 29 0.99 10.57 3.64
CA LEU A 29 1.28 11.43 2.49
C LEU A 29 2.02 10.66 1.39
N THR A 30 3.02 9.86 1.78
CA THR A 30 3.76 9.01 0.86
C THR A 30 2.86 7.96 0.21
N LEU A 31 2.01 7.28 1.00
CA LEU A 31 1.04 6.31 0.46
C LEU A 31 0.04 6.96 -0.50
N GLY A 32 -0.42 8.18 -0.20
CA GLY A 32 -1.28 8.94 -1.10
C GLY A 32 -0.63 9.26 -2.44
N GLY A 33 0.66 9.64 -2.43
CA GLY A 33 1.42 9.87 -3.67
C GLY A 33 1.59 8.61 -4.52
N ILE A 34 1.90 7.48 -3.88
CA ILE A 34 2.00 6.18 -4.57
C ILE A 34 0.65 5.79 -5.18
N GLN A 35 -0.44 6.00 -4.45
CA GLN A 35 -1.78 5.72 -4.95
C GLN A 35 -2.11 6.55 -6.18
N GLN A 36 -1.89 7.87 -6.14
CA GLN A 36 -2.13 8.73 -7.31
C GLN A 36 -1.33 8.27 -8.51
N ARG A 37 -0.05 7.94 -8.31
CA ARG A 37 0.81 7.49 -9.40
C ARG A 37 0.32 6.19 -10.03
N LEU A 38 -0.10 5.22 -9.22
CA LEU A 38 -0.68 3.97 -9.72
C LEU A 38 -1.98 4.20 -10.50
N ILE A 39 -2.82 5.14 -10.06
CA ILE A 39 -4.06 5.50 -10.78
C ILE A 39 -3.73 6.13 -12.14
N GLU A 40 -2.74 7.03 -12.19
CA GLU A 40 -2.29 7.66 -13.43
C GLU A 40 -1.69 6.65 -14.42
N ASP A 41 -0.84 5.74 -13.92
CA ASP A 41 -0.12 4.79 -14.76
C ASP A 41 -1.02 3.62 -15.22
N LEU A 42 -2.00 3.20 -14.41
CA LEU A 42 -2.90 2.08 -14.73
C LEU A 42 -4.24 2.53 -15.33
N GLY A 43 -4.64 3.78 -15.13
CA GLY A 43 -5.96 4.29 -15.56
C GLY A 43 -7.14 3.74 -14.75
N GLU A 44 -6.88 3.09 -13.62
CA GLU A 44 -7.89 2.47 -12.75
C GLU A 44 -7.82 3.03 -11.33
N PHE A 45 -8.95 3.00 -10.61
CA PHE A 45 -8.96 3.43 -9.21
C PHE A 45 -8.31 2.37 -8.32
N ILE A 46 -7.02 2.57 -8.01
CA ILE A 46 -6.25 1.72 -7.10
C ILE A 46 -6.27 2.32 -5.68
N ARG A 47 -6.41 1.46 -4.68
CA ARG A 47 -6.34 1.81 -3.25
C ARG A 47 -5.07 1.25 -2.65
N VAL A 48 -4.22 2.10 -2.09
CA VAL A 48 -2.97 1.66 -1.44
C VAL A 48 -3.15 1.72 0.07
N VAL A 49 -2.86 0.62 0.76
CA VAL A 49 -3.01 0.51 2.22
C VAL A 49 -1.81 -0.16 2.87
N PRO A 50 -1.50 0.17 4.14
CA PRO A 50 -0.49 -0.56 4.89
C PRO A 50 -0.88 -2.03 5.09
N ALA A 51 0.07 -2.95 4.92
CA ALA A 51 -0.13 -4.39 5.12
C ALA A 51 -0.58 -4.74 6.57
N GLY A 52 -0.30 -3.86 7.54
CA GLY A 52 -0.86 -3.95 8.89
C GLY A 52 -2.40 -3.95 8.94
N ARG A 53 -3.07 -3.35 7.95
CA ARG A 53 -4.54 -3.31 7.82
C ARG A 53 -5.10 -4.40 6.90
N MET A 54 -4.26 -5.31 6.42
CA MET A 54 -4.68 -6.42 5.58
C MET A 54 -5.55 -7.39 6.40
N PRO A 55 -6.78 -7.71 5.94
CA PRO A 55 -7.65 -8.63 6.66
C PRO A 55 -6.97 -9.98 6.79
N ARG A 56 -7.15 -10.62 7.95
CA ARG A 56 -6.48 -11.86 8.31
C ARG A 56 -6.79 -13.02 7.34
N ALA A 57 -7.89 -12.93 6.60
CA ALA A 57 -8.26 -13.83 5.52
C ALA A 57 -7.41 -13.65 4.24
N ALA A 58 -6.99 -12.43 3.90
CA ALA A 58 -6.15 -12.16 2.72
C ALA A 58 -4.71 -12.66 2.94
N ARG A 59 -4.22 -12.66 4.19
CA ARG A 59 -2.88 -13.20 4.55
C ARG A 59 -2.72 -14.72 4.36
N ALA A 60 -3.77 -15.42 3.95
CA ALA A 60 -3.76 -16.87 3.73
C ALA A 60 -3.73 -17.27 2.24
N GLY A 61 -3.74 -16.31 1.30
CA GLY A 61 -3.53 -16.56 -0.12
C GLY A 61 -2.04 -16.60 -0.44
N GLY A 62 -1.52 -17.79 -0.77
CA GLY A 62 -0.15 -18.01 -1.24
C GLY A 62 -0.04 -17.99 -2.75
#